data_AF-A0A831L407-F1
#
_entry.id   AF-A0A831L407-F1
#
_cell.length_a   1.000
_cell.length_b   1.000
_cell.length_c   1.000
_cell.angle_alpha   90.00
_cell.angle_beta   90.00
_cell.angle_gamma   90.00
#
_symmetry.space_group_name_H-M   'P 1'
#
loop_
_entity.id
_entity.type
_entity.pdbx_description
1 polymer ?
#
loop_
_entity_poly.entity_id
_entity_poly.type
_entity_poly.pdbx_seq_one_letter_code
_entity_poly.pdbx_strand_id
1 'polypeptide(L)'
;MSRYQLPALALLLATVAAVCVCGCLGEPEPSTVTGVGTVQYIDLEGGFFGIVADDGTRYLPLNLPEEFSEDGLAIEFTGIIREDVVTIQQWGTPLELTGISADGMAMKMISPGN
;
A
#
# COMPACT_ATOMS: atom_id res chain seq x y z
N MET A 1 20.24 61.76 7.05
CA MET A 1 20.25 61.42 8.50
C MET A 1 19.14 60.42 8.78
N SER A 2 19.51 59.37 9.50
CA SER A 2 18.81 58.10 9.76
C SER A 2 17.31 58.19 10.06
N ARG A 3 16.49 57.43 9.32
CA ARG A 3 15.08 57.11 9.65
C ARG A 3 14.61 55.73 9.18
N TYR A 4 15.43 54.93 8.48
CA TYR A 4 15.08 53.56 8.09
C TYR A 4 15.80 52.53 8.96
N GLN A 5 15.46 52.49 10.25
CA GLN A 5 15.72 51.36 11.11
C GLN A 5 14.45 51.14 11.92
N LEU A 6 13.92 49.91 11.98
CA LEU A 6 12.73 49.45 12.73
C LEU A 6 11.43 49.22 11.92
N PRO A 7 11.47 48.52 10.77
CA PRO A 7 10.40 47.51 10.58
C PRO A 7 10.90 46.16 10.05
N ALA A 8 12.20 45.96 9.86
CA ALA A 8 12.75 44.68 9.40
C ALA A 8 12.99 43.68 10.53
N LEU A 9 13.20 44.15 11.77
CA LEU A 9 13.51 43.27 12.91
C LEU A 9 12.24 42.73 13.61
N ALA A 10 11.12 43.42 13.51
CA ALA A 10 9.86 42.99 14.13
C ALA A 10 9.09 41.94 13.30
N LEU A 11 9.43 41.75 12.03
CA LEU A 11 8.79 40.77 11.17
C LEU A 11 9.43 39.38 11.25
N LEU A 12 10.63 39.25 11.83
CA LEU A 12 11.41 38.01 11.84
C LEU A 12 11.13 37.10 13.06
N LEU A 13 10.39 37.55 14.07
CA LEU A 13 10.25 36.79 15.34
C LEU A 13 8.84 36.22 15.60
N ALA A 14 7.86 36.46 14.72
CA ALA A 14 6.48 36.00 14.92
C ALA A 14 6.10 34.71 14.16
N THR A 15 7.03 34.05 13.45
CA THR A 15 6.72 32.82 12.69
C THR A 15 7.11 31.51 13.39
N VAL A 16 7.79 31.56 14.53
CA VAL A 16 8.34 30.34 15.18
C VAL A 16 7.38 29.70 16.21
N ALA A 17 6.26 30.33 16.56
CA ALA A 17 5.42 29.91 17.70
C ALA A 17 4.14 29.12 17.33
N ALA A 18 4.04 28.53 16.13
CA ALA A 18 2.82 27.82 15.70
C ALA A 18 3.08 26.44 15.06
N VAL A 19 4.22 25.80 15.30
CA VAL A 19 4.36 24.36 15.00
C VAL A 19 3.86 23.58 16.21
N CYS A 20 2.53 23.60 16.38
CA CYS A 20 1.82 22.53 17.05
C CYS A 20 1.99 21.29 16.20
N VAL A 21 2.95 20.43 16.50
CA VAL A 21 2.82 19.03 16.06
C VAL A 21 3.18 18.18 17.27
N CYS A 22 2.11 17.72 17.93
CA CYS A 22 2.17 16.49 18.71
C CYS A 22 2.76 15.44 17.77
N GLY A 23 4.06 15.17 17.93
CA GLY A 23 4.74 14.08 17.26
C GLY A 23 4.18 12.78 17.82
N CYS A 24 2.99 12.39 17.36
CA CYS A 24 2.63 10.99 17.35
C CYS A 24 3.54 10.35 16.30
N LEU A 25 4.74 9.93 16.73
CA LEU A 25 5.48 8.89 16.05
C LEU A 25 4.68 7.60 16.23
N GLY A 26 3.60 7.47 15.46
CA GLY A 26 3.03 6.16 15.19
C GLY A 26 4.04 5.44 14.34
N GLU A 27 4.62 4.37 14.86
CA GLU A 27 5.37 3.43 14.05
C GLU A 27 4.42 2.97 12.91
N PRO A 28 4.90 2.85 11.67
CA PRO A 28 4.06 2.31 10.60
C PRO A 28 3.79 0.83 10.94
N GLU A 29 2.69 0.58 11.64
CA GLU A 29 2.17 -0.77 11.82
C GLU A 29 1.93 -1.35 10.41
N PRO A 30 2.38 -2.58 10.14
CA PRO A 30 2.17 -3.20 8.84
C PRO A 30 0.68 -3.25 8.54
N SER A 31 0.27 -2.58 7.46
CA SER A 31 -1.14 -2.49 7.07
C SER A 31 -1.60 -3.84 6.53
N THR A 32 -2.08 -4.70 7.44
CA THR A 32 -2.61 -6.02 7.13
C THR A 32 -4.03 -5.87 6.58
N VAL A 33 -4.31 -6.54 5.46
CA VAL A 33 -5.63 -6.59 4.84
C VAL A 33 -6.09 -8.04 4.69
N THR A 34 -7.40 -8.24 4.72
CA THR A 34 -8.04 -9.53 4.43
C THR A 34 -9.28 -9.23 3.61
N GLY A 35 -9.56 -10.08 2.62
CA GLY A 35 -10.70 -9.86 1.75
C GLY A 35 -10.99 -11.04 0.83
N VAL A 36 -12.07 -10.87 0.08
CA VAL A 36 -12.44 -11.71 -1.06
C VAL A 36 -12.21 -10.93 -2.34
N GLY A 37 -11.93 -11.65 -3.42
CA GLY A 37 -11.77 -11.05 -4.73
C GLY A 37 -11.57 -12.07 -5.82
N THR A 38 -11.22 -11.55 -6.99
CA THR A 38 -10.96 -12.34 -8.19
C THR A 38 -9.54 -12.08 -8.69
N VAL A 39 -8.80 -13.15 -8.96
CA VAL A 39 -7.53 -13.08 -9.69
C VAL A 39 -7.83 -12.73 -11.15
N GLN A 40 -7.16 -11.71 -11.66
CA GLN A 40 -7.30 -11.27 -13.05
C GLN A 40 -5.95 -11.16 -13.72
N TYR A 41 -5.87 -11.60 -14.97
CA TYR A 41 -4.74 -11.33 -15.84
C TYR A 41 -4.84 -9.90 -16.38
N ILE A 42 -3.80 -9.11 -16.18
CA ILE A 42 -3.68 -7.74 -16.65
C ILE A 42 -2.63 -7.68 -17.75
N ASP A 43 -3.07 -7.36 -18.97
CA ASP A 43 -2.18 -7.17 -20.13
C ASP A 43 -1.53 -5.77 -20.13
N LEU A 44 -0.65 -5.56 -19.15
CA LEU A 44 0.21 -4.37 -19.04
C LEU A 44 1.65 -4.83 -18.80
N GLU A 45 2.61 -4.15 -19.42
CA GLU A 45 4.05 -4.40 -19.24
C GLU A 45 4.52 -5.85 -19.46
N GLY A 46 3.86 -6.59 -20.35
CA GLY A 46 4.18 -7.99 -20.63
C GLY A 46 3.31 -9.00 -19.86
N GLY A 47 2.34 -8.50 -19.09
CA GLY A 47 1.31 -9.32 -18.48
C GLY A 47 1.65 -9.74 -17.05
N PHE A 48 0.67 -9.63 -16.15
CA PHE A 48 0.79 -10.12 -14.77
C PHE A 48 -0.59 -10.47 -14.20
N PHE A 49 -0.60 -11.17 -13.07
CA PHE A 49 -1.83 -11.44 -12.33
C PHE A 49 -1.98 -10.47 -11.16
N GLY A 50 -3.17 -9.91 -11.03
CA GLY A 50 -3.58 -9.01 -9.95
C GLY A 50 -4.82 -9.53 -9.24
N ILE A 51 -5.10 -9.02 -8.05
CA ILE A 51 -6.31 -9.33 -7.30
C ILE A 51 -7.21 -8.10 -7.35
N VAL A 52 -8.45 -8.28 -7.81
CA VAL A 52 -9.49 -7.26 -7.70
C VAL A 52 -10.47 -7.70 -6.64
N ALA A 53 -10.47 -6.99 -5.52
CA ALA A 53 -11.39 -7.23 -4.42
C ALA A 53 -12.82 -6.88 -4.83
N ASP A 54 -13.80 -7.42 -4.11
CA ASP A 54 -15.23 -7.21 -4.39
C ASP A 54 -15.66 -5.73 -4.29
N ASP A 55 -14.91 -4.91 -3.53
CA ASP A 55 -15.11 -3.46 -3.44
C ASP A 55 -14.47 -2.66 -4.59
N GLY A 56 -13.80 -3.34 -5.52
CA GLY A 56 -13.09 -2.77 -6.66
C GLY A 56 -11.65 -2.35 -6.37
N THR A 57 -11.17 -2.51 -5.13
CA THR A 57 -9.77 -2.27 -4.77
C THR A 57 -8.87 -3.24 -5.51
N ARG A 58 -7.74 -2.74 -6.01
CA ARG A 58 -6.78 -3.51 -6.79
C ARG A 58 -5.53 -3.76 -5.95
N TYR A 59 -5.14 -5.01 -5.83
CA TYR A 59 -3.91 -5.42 -5.18
C TYR A 59 -2.99 -6.08 -6.20
N LEU A 60 -1.71 -5.70 -6.16
CA LEU A 60 -0.65 -6.31 -6.93
C LEU A 60 0.08 -7.32 -6.02
N PRO A 61 -0.24 -8.62 -6.12
CA PRO A 61 0.40 -9.61 -5.27
C PRO A 61 1.87 -9.77 -5.67
N LEU A 62 2.77 -9.63 -4.71
CA LEU A 62 4.22 -9.73 -4.92
C LEU A 62 4.71 -11.19 -4.93
N ASN A 63 3.89 -12.10 -4.41
CA ASN A 63 4.22 -13.51 -4.17
C ASN A 63 3.01 -14.43 -4.45
N LEU A 64 2.22 -14.14 -5.49
CA LEU A 64 1.10 -14.99 -5.89
C LEU A 64 1.61 -16.41 -6.24
N PRO A 65 1.14 -17.48 -5.58
CA PRO A 65 1.56 -18.83 -5.93
C PRO A 65 1.01 -19.21 -7.31
N GLU A 66 1.79 -19.94 -8.10
CA GLU A 66 1.46 -20.31 -9.48
C GLU A 66 0.11 -21.05 -9.61
N GLU A 67 -0.25 -21.85 -8.63
CA GLU A 67 -1.55 -22.57 -8.58
C GLU A 67 -2.77 -21.64 -8.46
N PHE A 68 -2.58 -20.37 -8.10
CA PHE A 68 -3.63 -19.34 -8.06
C PHE A 68 -3.52 -18.35 -9.23
N SER A 69 -2.56 -18.51 -10.14
CA SER A 69 -2.38 -17.66 -11.33
C SER A 69 -3.32 -18.07 -12.46
N GLU A 70 -4.62 -18.07 -12.17
CA GLU A 70 -5.70 -18.39 -13.10
C GLU A 70 -6.64 -17.19 -13.24
N ASP A 71 -6.89 -16.76 -14.47
CA ASP A 71 -7.78 -15.63 -14.74
C ASP A 71 -9.22 -15.99 -14.39
N GLY A 72 -9.86 -15.14 -13.59
CA GLY A 72 -11.23 -15.34 -13.11
C GLY A 72 -11.34 -16.18 -11.83
N LEU A 73 -10.23 -16.60 -11.20
CA LEU A 73 -10.27 -17.40 -9.99
C LEU A 73 -10.75 -16.59 -8.78
N ALA A 74 -11.87 -17.00 -8.19
CA ALA A 74 -12.38 -16.43 -6.95
C ALA A 74 -11.56 -16.92 -5.74
N ILE A 75 -11.12 -15.99 -4.90
CA ILE A 75 -10.24 -16.27 -3.76
C ILE A 75 -10.65 -15.51 -2.49
N GLU A 76 -10.28 -16.09 -1.35
CA GLU A 76 -10.07 -15.40 -0.09
C GLU A 76 -8.58 -15.17 0.12
N PHE A 77 -8.19 -14.01 0.64
CA PHE A 77 -6.78 -13.67 0.85
C PHE A 77 -6.56 -12.87 2.12
N THR A 78 -5.35 -12.96 2.65
CA THR A 78 -4.81 -12.10 3.69
C THR A 78 -3.38 -11.72 3.32
N GLY A 79 -2.96 -10.49 3.65
CA GLY A 79 -1.65 -10.00 3.26
C GLY A 79 -1.28 -8.67 3.89
N ILE A 80 -0.04 -8.27 3.69
CA ILE A 80 0.56 -7.04 4.22
C ILE A 80 0.79 -6.08 3.05
N ILE A 81 0.24 -4.87 3.15
CA ILE A 81 0.50 -3.81 2.17
C ILE A 81 1.98 -3.41 2.28
N ARG A 82 2.65 -3.36 1.13
CA ARG A 82 4.06 -2.97 1.01
C ARG A 82 4.18 -1.58 0.43
N GLU A 83 4.04 -0.57 1.29
CA GLU A 83 4.16 0.86 0.90
C GLU A 83 5.60 1.24 0.48
N ASP A 84 6.58 0.43 0.88
CA ASP A 84 8.00 0.59 0.58
C ASP A 84 8.38 0.07 -0.82
N VAL A 85 7.45 -0.58 -1.53
CA VAL A 85 7.69 -1.21 -2.83
C VAL A 85 7.11 -0.35 -3.95
N VAL A 86 7.98 0.05 -4.87
CA VAL A 86 7.59 0.68 -6.14
C VAL A 86 7.68 -0.37 -7.24
N THR A 87 6.60 -0.57 -7.98
CA THR A 87 6.53 -1.57 -9.05
C THR A 87 6.52 -0.90 -10.43
N ILE A 88 7.03 -1.62 -11.43
CA ILE A 88 6.96 -1.16 -12.82
C ILE A 88 5.50 -1.13 -13.29
N GLN A 89 4.67 -2.08 -12.83
CA GLN A 89 3.30 -2.26 -13.31
C GLN A 89 2.41 -1.02 -13.11
N GLN A 90 2.75 -0.15 -12.15
CA GLN A 90 1.99 1.05 -11.78
C GLN A 90 0.47 0.79 -11.65
N TRP A 91 0.11 -0.41 -11.18
CA TRP A 91 -1.26 -0.89 -11.08
C TRP A 91 -1.47 -1.56 -9.74
N GLY A 92 -2.51 -1.13 -9.02
CA GLY A 92 -2.89 -1.69 -7.72
C GLY A 92 -1.89 -1.36 -6.60
N THR A 93 -2.29 -1.74 -5.39
CA THR A 93 -1.48 -1.61 -4.18
C THR A 93 -0.60 -2.86 -4.02
N PRO A 94 0.75 -2.73 -3.93
CA PRO A 94 1.63 -3.86 -3.67
C PRO A 94 1.24 -4.59 -2.38
N LEU A 95 1.04 -5.90 -2.50
CA LEU A 95 0.56 -6.75 -1.43
C LEU A 95 1.42 -8.00 -1.32
N GLU A 96 2.00 -8.23 -0.15
CA GLU A 96 2.63 -9.51 0.18
C GLU A 96 1.60 -10.42 0.83
N LEU A 97 1.21 -11.48 0.14
CA LEU A 97 0.23 -12.45 0.63
C LEU A 97 0.82 -13.25 1.79
N THR A 98 0.05 -13.37 2.86
CA THR A 98 0.33 -14.23 4.02
C THR A 98 -0.65 -15.39 4.12
N GLY A 99 -1.74 -15.36 3.35
CA GLY A 99 -2.61 -16.51 3.13
C GLY A 99 -3.53 -16.33 1.94
N ILE A 100 -3.88 -17.43 1.28
CA ILE A 100 -4.78 -17.46 0.12
C ILE A 100 -5.52 -18.80 0.05
N SER A 101 -6.79 -18.78 -0.36
CA SER A 101 -7.56 -19.97 -0.74
C SER A 101 -8.51 -19.65 -1.87
N ALA A 102 -8.79 -20.65 -2.70
CA ALA A 102 -9.89 -20.62 -3.65
C ALA A 102 -11.18 -21.05 -2.96
N ASP A 103 -12.33 -20.68 -3.52
CA ASP A 103 -13.64 -21.07 -3.00
C ASP A 103 -13.71 -22.59 -2.76
N GLY A 104 -14.14 -22.97 -1.54
CA GLY A 104 -14.22 -24.37 -1.10
C GLY A 104 -12.88 -25.06 -0.78
N MET A 105 -11.73 -24.37 -0.85
CA MET A 105 -10.43 -24.90 -0.43
C MET A 105 -10.01 -24.40 0.96
N ALA A 106 -9.13 -25.15 1.62
CA ALA A 106 -8.52 -24.70 2.87
C ALA A 106 -7.53 -23.56 2.63
N MET A 107 -7.48 -22.58 3.54
CA MET A 107 -6.53 -21.47 3.53
C MET A 107 -5.08 -21.97 3.51
N LYS A 108 -4.36 -21.66 2.44
CA LYS A 108 -2.92 -21.89 2.33
C LYS A 108 -2.19 -20.71 2.94
N MET A 109 -1.45 -20.96 4.02
CA MET A 109 -0.59 -19.96 4.65
C MET A 109 0.68 -19.78 3.81
N ILE A 110 1.06 -18.52 3.59
CA ILE A 110 2.28 -18.14 2.88
C ILE A 110 3.19 -17.45 3.88
N SER A 111 4.41 -17.96 4.05
CA SER A 111 5.39 -17.32 4.93
C SER A 111 5.90 -16.02 4.28
N PRO A 112 5.79 -14.87 4.96
CA PRO A 112 6.36 -13.63 4.47
C PRO A 112 7.90 -13.66 4.50
N GLY A 113 8.55 -13.04 3.52
CA GLY A 113 9.99 -12.77 3.50
C GLY A 113 10.93 -13.90 3.07
N ASN A 114 10.99 -14.22 1.77
CA ASN A 114 12.18 -14.82 1.14
C ASN A 114 12.90 -13.82 0.25
#